data_AF-A0A9D4N139-F1
#
_entry.id   AF-A0A9D4N139-F1
#
_cell.length_a   1.000
_cell.length_b   1.000
_cell.length_c   1.000
_cell.angle_alpha   90.00
_cell.angle_beta   90.00
_cell.angle_gamma   90.00
#
_symmetry.space_group_name_H-M   'P 1'
#
loop_
_entity.id
_entity.type
_entity.pdbx_description
1 polymer ?
#
loop_
_entity_poly.entity_id
_entity_poly.type
_entity_poly.pdbx_seq_one_letter_code
_entity_poly.pdbx_strand_id
1 'polypeptide(L)'
;MLNDDFDWTWNSGSTSTANSGPTADHTFSTATGHYMYIETSAPRRQGDKARLISKTYPPINNRCLTFWYHMYGLNIGQLNVYAGTPTSLGTAIWNLYGNQGNRWLKAQVTVQTSTAFQVQSAT
;
A
#
# COMPACT_ATOMS: atom_id res chain seq x y z
N MET A 1 5.73 -18.70 -1.72
CA MET A 1 5.46 -17.25 -1.62
C MET A 1 4.16 -16.99 -2.34
N LEU A 2 3.37 -16.02 -1.88
CA LEU A 2 2.11 -15.69 -2.54
C LEU A 2 2.43 -14.87 -3.80
N ASN A 3 1.94 -15.30 -4.97
CA ASN A 3 2.24 -14.65 -6.25
C ASN A 3 1.56 -13.28 -6.37
N ASP A 4 2.16 -12.39 -7.16
CA ASP A 4 1.61 -11.12 -7.64
C ASP A 4 1.76 -11.00 -9.16
N ASP A 5 1.10 -9.99 -9.73
CA ASP A 5 1.01 -9.75 -11.17
C ASP A 5 1.91 -8.60 -11.63
N PHE A 6 2.27 -7.70 -10.70
CA PHE A 6 3.14 -6.55 -10.95
C PHE A 6 3.73 -5.96 -9.65
N ASP A 7 4.70 -5.06 -9.81
CA ASP A 7 5.49 -4.55 -8.69
C ASP A 7 5.14 -3.12 -8.27
N TRP A 8 5.35 -2.85 -6.98
CA TRP A 8 5.44 -1.49 -6.46
C TRP A 8 6.73 -0.83 -6.95
N THR A 9 6.62 0.42 -7.39
CA THR A 9 7.77 1.21 -7.86
C THR A 9 8.10 2.32 -6.86
N TRP A 10 9.40 2.61 -6.72
CA TRP A 10 9.88 3.74 -5.93
C TRP A 10 9.82 5.00 -6.81
N ASN A 11 8.80 5.84 -6.62
CA ASN A 11 8.53 6.99 -7.48
C ASN A 11 8.83 8.32 -6.76
N SER A 12 9.11 9.35 -7.56
CA SER A 12 9.21 10.75 -7.12
C SER A 12 8.40 11.67 -8.03
N GLY A 13 7.95 12.80 -7.48
CA GLY A 13 7.11 13.75 -8.21
C GLY A 13 5.73 13.18 -8.58
N SER A 14 5.23 13.58 -9.76
CA SER A 14 3.87 13.27 -10.22
C SER A 14 3.73 11.86 -10.80
N THR A 15 2.53 11.32 -10.74
CA THR A 15 2.15 10.08 -11.42
C THR A 15 1.99 10.28 -12.93
N SER A 16 2.14 9.20 -13.70
CA SER A 16 2.04 9.21 -15.17
C SER A 16 0.63 9.47 -15.70
N THR A 17 -0.39 9.04 -14.95
CA THR A 17 -1.79 9.12 -15.37
C THR A 17 -2.40 10.48 -15.05
N ALA A 18 -3.06 11.10 -16.03
CA ALA A 18 -3.77 12.35 -15.82
C ALA A 18 -4.93 12.17 -14.82
N ASN A 19 -5.21 13.22 -14.03
CA ASN A 19 -6.22 13.19 -12.95
C ASN A 19 -6.00 12.05 -11.93
N SER A 20 -4.76 11.61 -11.75
CA SER A 20 -4.33 10.84 -10.59
C SER A 20 -3.32 11.65 -9.78
N GLY A 21 -2.73 11.04 -8.78
CA GLY A 21 -1.72 11.68 -7.96
C GLY A 21 -0.97 10.64 -7.13
N PRO A 22 -0.02 11.09 -6.31
CA PRO A 22 0.20 12.48 -5.89
C PRO A 22 1.06 13.30 -6.87
N THR A 23 1.21 14.61 -6.64
CA THR A 23 2.19 15.46 -7.35
C THR A 23 3.58 15.46 -6.71
N ALA A 24 3.66 15.10 -5.42
CA ALA A 24 4.87 15.00 -4.61
C ALA A 24 4.66 14.04 -3.42
N ASP A 25 5.76 13.59 -2.82
CA ASP A 25 5.69 12.73 -1.63
C ASP A 25 5.10 13.44 -0.41
N HIS A 26 4.67 12.66 0.59
CA HIS A 26 4.16 13.23 1.84
C HIS A 26 5.27 13.90 2.67
N THR A 27 6.49 13.36 2.68
CA THR A 27 7.53 13.73 3.66
C THR A 27 8.11 15.11 3.39
N PHE A 28 8.48 15.38 2.14
CA PHE A 28 9.06 16.66 1.76
C PHE A 28 8.06 17.55 1.03
N SER A 29 7.01 16.98 0.45
CA SER A 29 6.08 17.71 -0.41
C SER A 29 6.81 18.38 -1.59
N THR A 30 7.90 17.77 -2.04
CA THR A 30 8.70 18.22 -3.18
C THR A 30 8.93 17.07 -4.16
N ALA A 31 9.39 17.40 -5.37
CA ALA A 31 9.73 16.41 -6.40
C ALA A 31 10.97 15.55 -6.04
N THR A 32 11.71 15.88 -4.98
CA THR A 32 12.89 15.13 -4.53
C THR A 32 12.55 14.06 -3.48
N GLY A 33 11.38 14.15 -2.87
CA GLY A 33 10.89 13.11 -1.98
C GLY A 33 10.35 11.90 -2.73
N HIS A 34 10.16 10.80 -2.03
CA HIS A 34 9.82 9.52 -2.64
C HIS A 34 8.68 8.80 -1.93
N TYR A 35 7.93 8.03 -2.70
CA TYR A 35 6.86 7.18 -2.21
C TYR A 35 6.79 5.89 -3.02
N MET A 36 6.23 4.85 -2.41
CA MET A 36 5.92 3.62 -3.14
C MET A 36 4.63 3.82 -3.93
N TYR A 37 4.67 3.45 -5.21
CA TYR A 37 3.63 3.71 -6.19
C TYR A 37 3.25 2.45 -6.96
N ILE A 38 1.98 2.39 -7.38
CA ILE A 38 1.49 1.44 -8.36
C ILE A 38 0.64 2.19 -9.37
N GLU A 39 0.92 1.97 -10.65
CA GLU A 39 0.03 2.43 -11.72
C GLU A 39 -1.18 1.49 -11.76
N THR A 40 -2.39 2.05 -11.74
CA THR A 40 -3.65 1.27 -11.73
C THR A 40 -4.41 1.37 -13.05
N SER A 41 -4.00 2.27 -13.95
CA SER A 41 -4.55 2.37 -15.30
C SER A 41 -3.98 1.29 -16.23
N ALA A 42 -4.43 1.30 -17.49
CA ALA A 42 -4.02 0.32 -18.48
C ALA A 42 -2.48 0.20 -18.56
N PRO A 43 -1.93 -1.02 -18.59
CA PRO A 43 -2.59 -2.28 -18.90
C PRO A 43 -3.15 -3.06 -17.69
N ARG A 44 -3.18 -2.47 -16.47
CA ARG A 44 -3.72 -3.17 -15.30
C ARG A 44 -5.20 -3.46 -15.42
N ARG A 45 -5.60 -4.60 -14.85
CA ARG A 45 -6.98 -5.08 -14.83
C ARG A 45 -7.46 -5.26 -13.39
N GLN A 46 -8.77 -5.23 -13.21
CA GLN A 46 -9.38 -5.53 -11.92
C GLN A 46 -8.97 -6.94 -11.49
N GLY A 47 -8.40 -7.04 -10.28
CA GLY A 47 -7.91 -8.29 -9.72
C GLY A 47 -6.41 -8.51 -9.86
N ASP A 48 -5.71 -7.71 -10.67
CA ASP A 48 -4.24 -7.69 -10.68
C ASP A 48 -3.73 -7.25 -9.29
N LYS A 49 -2.71 -7.96 -8.80
CA LYS A 49 -2.16 -7.75 -7.45
C LYS A 49 -0.72 -7.26 -7.54
N ALA A 50 -0.39 -6.31 -6.69
CA ALA A 50 0.99 -5.95 -6.39
C ALA A 50 1.23 -6.02 -4.89
N ARG A 51 2.35 -6.60 -4.48
CA ARG A 51 2.66 -6.80 -3.06
C ARG A 51 3.90 -6.03 -2.62
N LEU A 52 3.78 -5.28 -1.52
CA LEU A 52 4.94 -4.77 -0.79
C LEU A 52 5.04 -5.52 0.53
N ILE A 53 6.14 -6.23 0.73
CA ILE A 53 6.33 -7.15 1.85
C ILE A 53 7.47 -6.65 2.73
N SER A 54 7.22 -6.48 4.02
CA SER A 54 8.25 -6.12 4.98
C SER A 54 9.20 -7.28 5.27
N LYS A 55 10.31 -6.99 5.96
CA LYS A 55 11.05 -8.04 6.67
C LYS A 55 10.15 -8.77 7.67
N THR A 56 10.56 -9.96 8.09
CA THR A 56 9.89 -10.69 9.18
C THR A 56 10.16 -10.02 10.52
N TYR A 57 9.10 -9.83 11.30
CA TYR A 57 9.13 -9.37 12.67
C TYR A 57 8.78 -10.51 13.64
N PRO A 58 9.31 -10.50 14.87
CA PRO A 58 8.86 -11.44 15.91
C PRO A 58 7.40 -11.18 16.31
N PRO A 59 6.76 -12.10 17.05
CA PRO A 59 5.41 -11.87 17.60
C PRO A 59 5.36 -10.56 18.38
N ILE A 60 4.27 -9.80 18.22
CA ILE A 60 4.07 -8.54 18.94
C ILE A 60 2.69 -8.46 19.55
N ASN A 61 2.65 -7.86 20.74
CA ASN A 61 1.40 -7.50 21.40
C ASN A 61 1.21 -5.98 21.30
N ASN A 62 0.04 -5.55 20.82
CA ASN A 62 -0.40 -4.15 20.77
C ASN A 62 0.68 -3.17 20.28
N ARG A 63 0.94 -3.16 18.97
CA ARG A 63 1.72 -2.09 18.32
C ARG A 63 0.88 -1.37 17.29
N CYS A 64 1.20 -0.11 17.02
CA CYS A 64 0.51 0.67 16.01
C CYS A 64 1.37 0.76 14.75
N LEU A 65 0.86 0.22 13.64
CA LEU A 65 1.38 0.50 12.31
C LEU A 65 0.74 1.82 11.85
N THR A 66 1.59 2.79 11.51
CA THR A 66 1.17 4.08 10.97
C THR A 66 1.79 4.28 9.60
N PHE A 67 0.99 4.68 8.62
CA PHE A 67 1.43 4.95 7.26
C PHE A 67 0.59 6.03 6.60
N TRP A 68 1.11 6.60 5.52
CA TRP A 68 0.40 7.55 4.67
C TRP A 68 0.05 6.87 3.35
N TYR A 69 -1.13 7.19 2.82
CA TYR A 69 -1.60 6.70 1.54
C TYR A 69 -2.20 7.82 0.70
N HIS A 70 -2.17 7.66 -0.62
CA HIS A 70 -2.77 8.56 -1.59
C HIS A 70 -3.52 7.73 -2.62
N MET A 71 -4.85 7.75 -2.58
CA MET A 71 -5.72 6.94 -3.43
C MET A 71 -6.63 7.87 -4.23
N TYR A 72 -6.14 8.37 -5.37
CA TYR A 72 -6.87 9.33 -6.21
C TYR A 72 -6.80 8.95 -7.69
N GLY A 73 -7.96 8.85 -8.32
CA GLY A 73 -8.11 8.48 -9.73
C GLY A 73 -9.37 7.66 -9.98
N LEU A 74 -9.71 7.47 -11.26
CA LEU A 74 -10.90 6.73 -11.68
C LEU A 74 -10.76 5.21 -11.54
N ASN A 75 -9.55 4.69 -11.74
CA ASN A 75 -9.27 3.25 -11.72
C ASN A 75 -8.73 2.74 -10.38
N ILE A 76 -8.89 3.52 -9.31
CA ILE A 76 -8.41 3.13 -8.00
C ILE A 76 -9.17 1.90 -7.50
N GLY A 77 -8.43 0.82 -7.29
CA GLY A 77 -8.94 -0.43 -6.73
C GLY A 77 -8.96 -0.44 -5.20
N GLN A 78 -8.59 -1.57 -4.61
CA GLN A 78 -8.48 -1.74 -3.17
C GLN A 78 -7.02 -1.60 -2.73
N LEU A 79 -6.80 -1.13 -1.50
CA LEU A 79 -5.54 -1.28 -0.80
C LEU A 79 -5.81 -2.04 0.49
N ASN A 80 -5.24 -3.23 0.61
CA ASN A 80 -5.32 -4.07 1.79
C ASN A 80 -3.97 -4.09 2.50
N VAL A 81 -3.99 -4.14 3.83
CA VAL A 81 -2.82 -4.35 4.68
C VAL A 81 -3.06 -5.58 5.53
N TYR A 82 -2.08 -6.49 5.54
CA TYR A 82 -2.11 -7.75 6.29
C TYR A 82 -0.96 -7.80 7.27
N ALA A 83 -1.15 -8.54 8.37
CA ALA A 83 -0.10 -8.99 9.28
C ALA A 83 -0.11 -10.52 9.31
N GLY A 84 0.54 -11.13 8.32
CA GLY A 84 0.49 -12.57 8.07
C GLY A 84 1.88 -13.21 8.01
N THR A 85 1.93 -14.49 7.66
CA THR A 85 3.17 -15.23 7.41
C THR A 85 3.53 -15.18 5.90
N PRO A 86 4.73 -15.63 5.50
CA PRO A 86 5.09 -15.72 4.08
C PRO A 86 4.17 -16.62 3.23
N THR A 87 3.38 -17.48 3.86
CA THR A 87 2.50 -18.46 3.20
C THR A 87 1.01 -18.23 3.47
N SER A 88 0.65 -17.36 4.42
CA SER A 88 -0.76 -17.08 4.75
C SER A 88 -0.92 -15.63 5.20
N LEU A 89 -1.75 -14.87 4.48
CA LEU A 89 -2.06 -13.48 4.84
C LEU A 89 -2.94 -13.36 6.08
N GLY A 90 -3.81 -14.34 6.32
CA GLY A 90 -4.93 -14.18 7.25
C GLY A 90 -5.93 -13.11 6.79
N THR A 91 -6.59 -12.48 7.76
CA THR A 91 -7.55 -11.39 7.51
C THR A 91 -6.80 -10.05 7.37
N ALA A 92 -7.29 -9.18 6.48
CA ALA A 92 -6.76 -7.82 6.38
C ALA A 92 -6.98 -7.09 7.70
N ILE A 93 -5.90 -6.51 8.24
CA ILE A 93 -5.95 -5.69 9.44
C ILE A 93 -6.44 -4.27 9.14
N TRP A 94 -6.31 -3.85 7.88
CA TRP A 94 -6.81 -2.58 7.37
C TRP A 94 -7.08 -2.71 5.86
N ASN A 95 -8.14 -2.07 5.37
CA ASN A 95 -8.41 -1.99 3.95
C ASN A 95 -9.21 -0.71 3.60
N LEU A 96 -9.02 -0.23 2.37
CA LEU A 96 -9.84 0.82 1.76
C LEU A 96 -10.06 0.52 0.29
N TYR A 97 -11.19 0.97 -0.26
CA TYR A 97 -11.58 0.77 -1.65
C TYR A 97 -11.87 2.10 -2.33
N GLY A 98 -11.37 2.25 -3.56
CA GLY A 98 -11.72 3.36 -4.45
C GLY A 98 -11.04 4.68 -4.09
N ASN A 99 -11.48 5.72 -4.77
CA ASN A 99 -10.96 7.07 -4.64
C ASN A 99 -11.24 7.68 -3.25
N GLN A 100 -10.20 8.18 -2.59
CA GLN A 100 -10.22 8.84 -1.27
C GLN A 100 -9.94 10.35 -1.33
N GLY A 101 -9.84 10.89 -2.55
CA GLY A 101 -9.55 12.29 -2.83
C GLY A 101 -8.07 12.58 -3.09
N ASN A 102 -7.80 13.73 -3.72
CA ASN A 102 -6.47 14.16 -4.12
C ASN A 102 -5.68 14.78 -2.94
N ARG A 103 -5.34 13.95 -1.95
CA ARG A 103 -4.53 14.32 -0.79
C ARG A 103 -3.92 13.11 -0.12
N TRP A 104 -2.80 13.32 0.57
CA TRP A 104 -2.23 12.31 1.47
C TRP A 104 -3.11 12.16 2.71
N LEU A 105 -3.42 10.93 3.07
CA LEU A 105 -4.21 10.56 4.25
C LEU A 105 -3.42 9.62 5.15
N LYS A 106 -3.60 9.79 6.46
CA LYS A 106 -2.93 8.97 7.48
C LYS A 106 -3.81 7.79 7.86
N ALA A 107 -3.23 6.60 7.87
CA ALA A 107 -3.83 5.40 8.45
C ALA A 107 -3.06 5.00 9.72
N GLN A 108 -3.81 4.48 10.69
CA GLN A 108 -3.26 3.89 11.91
C GLN A 108 -4.03 2.59 12.19
N VAL A 109 -3.29 1.50 12.39
CA VAL A 109 -3.87 0.18 12.64
C VAL A 109 -3.11 -0.52 13.75
N THR A 110 -3.86 -1.11 14.69
CA THR A 110 -3.29 -1.94 15.74
C THR A 110 -2.93 -3.31 15.17
N VAL A 111 -1.68 -3.72 15.40
CA VAL A 111 -1.13 -5.02 15.03
C VAL A 111 -0.90 -5.84 16.29
N GLN A 112 -1.46 -7.05 16.29
CA GLN A 112 -1.27 -8.05 17.32
C GLN A 112 -1.10 -9.41 16.65
N THR A 113 0.00 -10.10 16.96
CA THR A 113 0.34 -11.39 16.37
C THR A 113 0.89 -12.34 17.43
N SER A 114 0.52 -13.62 17.35
CA SER A 114 1.04 -14.68 18.23
C SER A 114 2.25 -15.39 17.64
N THR A 115 2.55 -15.18 16.36
CA THR A 115 3.67 -15.77 15.63
C THR A 115 4.49 -14.69 14.92
N ALA A 116 5.69 -15.06 14.47
CA ALA A 116 6.46 -14.19 13.57
C ALA A 116 5.63 -13.87 12.32
N PHE A 117 5.73 -12.63 11.84
CA PHE A 117 4.84 -12.09 10.81
C PHE A 117 5.56 -11.08 9.90
N GLN A 118 4.93 -10.78 8.76
CA GLN A 118 5.30 -9.71 7.85
C GLN A 118 4.10 -8.80 7.65
N VAL A 119 4.35 -7.49 7.57
CA VAL A 119 3.36 -6.54 7.07
C VAL A 119 3.38 -6.62 5.55
N GLN A 120 2.21 -6.80 4.93
CA GLN A 120 2.08 -6.92 3.49
C GLN A 120 0.98 -6.00 2.99
N SER A 121 1.25 -5.21 1.95
CA SER A 121 0.19 -4.58 1.17
C SER A 121 -0.23 -5.49 0.01
N ALA A 122 -1.51 -5.47 -0.37
CA ALA A 122 -1.99 -6.05 -1.62
C ALA A 122 -3.19 -5.28 -2.16
N THR A 123 -3.30 -5.21 -3.48
CA THR A 123 -4.47 -4.67 -4.18
C THR A 123 -5.55 -5.70 -4.48
#